data_AF-A0A8K0KKC5-F1
#
_entry.id   AF-A0A8K0KKC5-F1
#
_cell.length_a   1.000
_cell.length_b   1.000
_cell.length_c   1.000
_cell.angle_alpha   90.00
_cell.angle_beta   90.00
_cell.angle_gamma   90.00
#
_symmetry.space_group_name_H-M   'P 1'
#
loop_
_entity.id
_entity.type
_entity.pdbx_description
1 polymer ?
#
loop_
_entity_poly.entity_id
_entity_poly.type
_entity_poly.pdbx_seq_one_letter_code
_entity_poly.pdbx_strand_id
1 'polypeptide(L)'
;MVKSLHVILSDTIKMKEAQPDTDLVLDLMHRIADAHRSSPNARLTWLFHMAQRHNENEGHAEAAMCMIHGSAIVAEYMSIFESKPYFPKGAVAFENISPNALEESLHFEDGLSIEEGGLGKYFTESGLVGLLELAATSFFQ
;
A
#
# COMPACT_ATOMS: atom_id res chain seq x y z
N MET A 1 -11.79 -18.41 14.85
CA MET A 1 -11.14 -17.07 14.85
C MET A 1 -9.92 -17.11 15.78
N VAL A 2 -8.87 -17.87 15.44
CA VAL A 2 -7.54 -17.87 16.12
C VAL A 2 -6.51 -18.42 15.12
N LYS A 3 -6.28 -17.72 13.99
CA LYS A 3 -5.20 -18.10 13.05
C LYS A 3 -4.29 -16.93 12.67
N SER A 4 -4.72 -15.68 12.79
CA SER A 4 -3.96 -14.53 12.29
C SER A 4 -2.76 -14.15 13.16
N LEU A 5 -2.89 -14.13 14.50
CA LEU A 5 -1.82 -13.61 15.37
C LEU A 5 -0.55 -14.46 15.36
N HIS A 6 -0.68 -15.78 15.36
CA HIS A 6 0.47 -16.69 15.40
C HIS A 6 1.23 -16.72 14.06
N VAL A 7 0.51 -16.53 12.94
CA VAL A 7 1.10 -16.40 11.60
C VAL A 7 1.82 -15.06 11.46
N ILE A 8 1.19 -13.95 11.87
CA ILE A 8 1.82 -12.61 11.84
C ILE A 8 3.09 -12.57 12.71
N LEU A 9 3.07 -13.14 13.91
CA LEU A 9 4.26 -13.23 14.77
C LEU A 9 5.35 -14.12 14.16
N SER A 10 4.96 -15.28 13.62
CA SER A 10 5.91 -16.19 12.98
C SER A 10 6.56 -15.55 11.76
N ASP A 11 5.81 -14.82 10.96
CA ASP A 11 6.30 -14.16 9.75
C ASP A 11 7.17 -12.94 10.09
N THR A 12 6.86 -12.22 11.17
CA THR A 12 7.71 -11.12 11.68
C THR A 12 9.05 -11.64 12.22
N ILE A 13 9.06 -12.79 12.92
CA ILE A 13 10.30 -13.44 13.39
C ILE A 13 11.11 -13.92 12.19
N LYS A 14 10.47 -14.55 11.20
CA LYS A 14 11.12 -15.01 9.96
C LYS A 14 11.69 -13.86 9.12
N MET A 15 11.02 -12.71 9.06
CA MET A 15 11.59 -11.52 8.40
C MET A 15 12.92 -11.09 9.02
N LYS A 16 13.05 -11.18 10.35
CA LYS A 16 14.30 -10.84 11.06
C LYS A 16 15.41 -11.86 10.79
N GLU A 17 15.07 -13.13 10.57
CA GLU A 17 16.00 -14.22 10.30
C GLU A 17 16.37 -14.35 8.81
N ALA A 18 15.47 -13.95 7.90
CA ALA A 18 15.62 -14.06 6.44
C ALA A 18 16.26 -12.82 5.78
N GLN A 19 16.92 -11.94 6.55
CA GLN A 19 17.58 -10.73 6.04
C GLN A 19 18.45 -10.92 4.76
N PRO A 20 19.13 -12.05 4.51
CA PRO A 20 19.88 -12.23 3.26
C PRO A 20 19.04 -12.64 2.03
N ASP A 21 17.77 -13.04 2.18
CA ASP A 21 16.87 -13.40 1.07
C ASP A 21 15.80 -12.31 0.89
N THR A 22 16.10 -11.35 0.03
CA THR A 22 15.24 -10.19 -0.27
C THR A 22 13.85 -10.63 -0.76
N ASP A 23 13.78 -11.65 -1.62
CA ASP A 23 12.52 -12.09 -2.22
C ASP A 23 11.61 -12.74 -1.16
N LEU A 24 12.19 -13.55 -0.27
CA LEU A 24 11.43 -14.15 0.84
C LEU A 24 10.93 -13.09 1.84
N VAL A 25 11.73 -12.05 2.12
CA VAL A 25 11.29 -10.96 3.00
C VAL A 25 10.15 -10.17 2.37
N LEU A 26 10.21 -9.89 1.07
CA LEU A 26 9.15 -9.19 0.33
C LEU A 26 7.86 -10.01 0.26
N ASP A 27 7.96 -11.31 0.01
CA ASP A 27 6.80 -12.23 0.06
C ASP A 27 6.11 -12.21 1.43
N LEU A 28 6.90 -12.17 2.51
CA LEU A 28 6.38 -12.08 3.87
C LEU A 28 5.73 -10.71 4.12
N MET A 29 6.35 -9.62 3.66
CA MET A 29 5.77 -8.27 3.77
C MET A 29 4.46 -8.17 3.00
N HIS A 30 4.37 -8.71 1.79
CA HIS A 30 3.13 -8.77 1.01
C HIS A 30 2.04 -9.54 1.75
N ARG A 31 2.35 -10.71 2.33
CA ARG A 31 1.37 -11.48 3.12
C ARG A 31 0.88 -10.71 4.35
N ILE A 32 1.78 -10.01 5.05
CA ILE A 32 1.39 -9.20 6.21
C ILE A 32 0.54 -8.02 5.74
N ALA A 33 0.93 -7.33 4.67
CA ALA A 33 0.16 -6.25 4.09
C ALA A 33 -1.25 -6.71 3.68
N ASP A 34 -1.38 -7.90 3.10
CA ASP A 34 -2.66 -8.51 2.72
C ASP A 34 -3.52 -8.83 3.93
N ALA A 35 -2.92 -9.29 5.03
CA ALA A 35 -3.63 -9.52 6.29
C ALA A 35 -4.19 -8.23 6.90
N HIS A 36 -3.67 -7.06 6.50
CA HIS A 36 -4.13 -5.74 6.94
C HIS A 36 -4.93 -5.00 5.86
N ARG A 37 -5.37 -5.66 4.78
CA ARG A 37 -6.13 -5.04 3.68
C ARG A 37 -7.44 -4.37 4.16
N SER A 38 -7.99 -4.78 5.31
CA SER A 38 -9.17 -4.14 5.94
C SER A 38 -8.88 -2.77 6.60
N SER A 39 -7.61 -2.39 6.77
CA SER A 39 -7.20 -1.08 7.30
C SER A 39 -6.35 -0.35 6.25
N PRO A 40 -6.92 0.66 5.57
CA PRO A 40 -6.24 1.42 4.51
C PRO A 40 -4.93 2.04 5.00
N ASN A 41 -4.93 2.59 6.21
CA ASN A 41 -3.75 3.22 6.82
C ASN A 41 -2.64 2.20 7.08
N ALA A 42 -3.00 1.01 7.57
CA ALA A 42 -2.03 -0.07 7.80
C ALA A 42 -1.49 -0.63 6.48
N ARG A 43 -2.36 -0.88 5.50
CA ARG A 43 -1.98 -1.32 4.14
C ARG A 43 -1.01 -0.32 3.50
N LEU A 44 -1.31 0.98 3.57
CA LEU A 44 -0.44 2.04 3.06
C LEU A 44 0.91 2.06 3.81
N THR A 45 0.92 1.86 5.13
CA THR A 45 2.15 1.79 5.93
C THR A 45 3.06 0.66 5.47
N TRP A 46 2.49 -0.53 5.22
CA TRP A 46 3.26 -1.66 4.71
C TRP A 46 3.81 -1.39 3.30
N LEU A 47 3.03 -0.76 2.41
CA LEU A 47 3.50 -0.37 1.08
C LEU A 47 4.69 0.59 1.15
N PHE A 48 4.70 1.55 2.07
CA PHE A 48 5.87 2.42 2.29
C PHE A 48 7.10 1.63 2.74
N HIS A 49 6.95 0.70 3.68
CA HIS A 49 8.07 -0.14 4.12
C HIS A 49 8.59 -1.04 2.98
N MET A 50 7.71 -1.62 2.17
CA MET A 50 8.09 -2.41 1.00
C MET A 50 8.83 -1.56 -0.02
N ALA A 51 8.34 -0.35 -0.32
CA ALA A 51 9.01 0.58 -1.22
C ALA A 51 10.41 0.97 -0.74
N GLN A 52 10.56 1.24 0.56
CA GLN A 52 11.87 1.53 1.13
C GLN A 52 12.83 0.34 0.96
N ARG A 53 12.37 -0.87 1.27
CA ARG A 53 13.18 -2.09 1.12
C ARG A 53 13.56 -2.34 -0.34
N HIS A 54 12.65 -2.11 -1.28
CA HIS A 54 12.93 -2.20 -2.70
C HIS A 54 14.01 -1.19 -3.13
N ASN A 55 13.90 0.07 -2.70
CA ASN A 55 14.93 1.08 -2.98
C ASN A 55 16.30 0.74 -2.39
N GLU A 56 16.36 0.17 -1.17
CA GLU A 56 17.61 -0.31 -0.56
C GLU A 56 18.29 -1.42 -1.38
N ASN A 57 17.55 -2.11 -2.25
CA ASN A 57 18.06 -3.17 -3.14
C ASN A 57 18.04 -2.76 -4.63
N GLU A 58 17.99 -1.46 -4.94
CA GLU A 58 17.96 -0.94 -6.33
C GLU A 58 16.72 -1.39 -7.15
N GLY A 59 15.68 -1.90 -6.49
CA GLY A 59 14.39 -2.31 -7.08
C GLY A 59 13.46 -1.12 -7.30
N HIS A 60 13.88 -0.14 -8.10
CA HIS A 60 13.16 1.12 -8.25
C HIS A 60 11.77 0.98 -8.89
N ALA A 61 11.60 0.01 -9.81
CA ALA A 61 10.32 -0.28 -10.43
C ALA A 61 9.32 -0.82 -9.40
N GLU A 62 9.74 -1.74 -8.54
CA GLU A 62 8.91 -2.31 -7.48
C GLU A 62 8.59 -1.27 -6.39
N ALA A 63 9.55 -0.41 -6.05
CA ALA A 63 9.32 0.72 -5.15
C ALA A 63 8.26 1.69 -5.72
N ALA A 64 8.35 2.00 -7.02
CA ALA A 64 7.36 2.81 -7.71
C ALA A 64 5.98 2.13 -7.71
N MET A 65 5.94 0.82 -7.97
CA MET A 65 4.71 0.04 -7.93
C MET A 65 4.05 0.05 -6.54
N CYS A 66 4.82 -0.05 -5.45
CA CYS A 66 4.28 0.11 -4.09
C CYS A 66 3.59 1.47 -3.91
N MET A 67 4.13 2.55 -4.48
CA MET A 67 3.51 3.88 -4.43
C MET A 67 2.28 3.99 -5.34
N ILE A 68 2.24 3.29 -6.48
CA ILE A 68 1.04 3.18 -7.32
C ILE A 68 -0.10 2.47 -6.57
N HIS A 69 0.18 1.36 -5.90
CA HIS A 69 -0.80 0.70 -5.03
C HIS A 69 -1.25 1.63 -3.89
N GLY A 70 -0.33 2.38 -3.27
CA GLY A 70 -0.68 3.38 -2.25
C GLY A 70 -1.62 4.47 -2.79
N SER A 71 -1.35 4.94 -4.01
CA SER A 71 -2.19 5.92 -4.70
C SER A 71 -3.58 5.37 -5.01
N ALA A 72 -3.67 4.10 -5.42
CA ALA A 72 -4.94 3.41 -5.68
C ALA A 72 -5.80 3.30 -4.41
N ILE A 73 -5.21 2.99 -3.25
CA ILE A 73 -5.91 2.94 -1.96
C ILE A 73 -6.48 4.32 -1.59
N VAL A 74 -5.68 5.38 -1.71
CA VAL A 74 -6.10 6.74 -1.39
C VAL A 74 -7.20 7.19 -2.35
N ALA A 75 -7.08 6.88 -3.64
CA ALA A 75 -8.11 7.16 -4.64
C ALA A 75 -9.43 6.43 -4.33
N GLU A 76 -9.37 5.14 -3.97
CA GLU A 76 -10.54 4.35 -3.61
C GLU A 76 -11.25 4.97 -2.39
N TYR A 77 -10.48 5.30 -1.34
CA TYR A 77 -10.99 5.99 -0.16
C TYR A 77 -11.68 7.32 -0.52
N MET A 78 -11.00 8.18 -1.27
CA MET A 78 -11.54 9.49 -1.66
C MET A 78 -12.79 9.36 -2.53
N SER A 79 -12.88 8.33 -3.38
CA SER A 79 -14.06 8.11 -4.24
C SER A 79 -15.33 7.83 -3.43
N ILE A 80 -15.19 7.25 -2.24
CA ILE A 80 -16.30 6.88 -1.34
C ILE A 80 -16.72 8.07 -0.47
N PHE A 81 -15.76 8.82 0.09
CA PHE A 81 -16.02 9.86 1.09
C PHE A 81 -16.08 11.29 0.53
N GLU A 82 -15.37 11.56 -0.57
CA GLU A 82 -15.26 12.90 -1.18
C GLU A 82 -15.39 12.84 -2.70
N SER A 83 -16.52 12.35 -3.22
CA SER A 83 -16.72 12.28 -4.67
C SER A 83 -16.68 13.67 -5.31
N LYS A 84 -15.60 13.95 -6.06
CA LYS A 84 -15.45 15.14 -6.90
C LYS A 84 -15.27 14.72 -8.36
N PRO A 85 -15.76 15.51 -9.35
CA PRO A 85 -15.69 15.13 -10.76
C PRO A 85 -14.29 14.88 -11.30
N TYR A 86 -13.28 15.51 -10.68
CA TYR A 86 -11.89 15.47 -11.10
C TYR A 86 -11.04 14.44 -10.33
N PHE A 87 -11.61 13.78 -9.32
CA PHE A 87 -10.89 12.74 -8.60
C PHE A 87 -10.85 11.44 -9.42
N PRO A 88 -9.76 10.65 -9.26
CA PRO A 88 -9.72 9.32 -9.83
C PRO A 88 -10.92 8.50 -9.32
N LYS A 89 -11.46 7.67 -10.21
CA LYS A 89 -12.61 6.80 -9.91
C LYS A 89 -12.15 5.57 -9.10
N GLY A 90 -11.48 5.80 -7.99
CA GLY A 90 -10.91 4.73 -7.18
C GLY A 90 -9.71 4.04 -7.83
N ALA A 91 -9.45 2.81 -7.39
CA ALA A 91 -8.33 1.99 -7.82
C ALA A 91 -8.34 1.70 -9.34
N VAL A 92 -9.52 1.65 -9.97
CA VAL A 92 -9.64 1.43 -11.43
C VAL A 92 -8.95 2.51 -12.27
N ALA A 93 -8.75 3.71 -11.72
CA ALA A 93 -8.01 4.77 -12.41
C ALA A 93 -6.55 4.39 -12.70
N PHE A 94 -6.02 3.39 -12.01
CA PHE A 94 -4.63 2.94 -12.08
C PHE A 94 -4.44 1.65 -12.90
N GLU A 95 -5.53 1.04 -13.39
CA GLU A 95 -5.49 -0.25 -14.13
C GLU A 95 -4.55 -0.19 -15.35
N ASN A 96 -4.53 0.93 -16.06
CA ASN A 96 -3.66 1.12 -17.23
C ASN A 96 -2.17 1.23 -16.87
N ILE A 97 -1.84 1.59 -15.63
CA ILE A 97 -0.46 1.59 -15.12
C ILE A 97 -0.09 0.17 -14.68
N SER A 98 -0.98 -0.46 -13.90
CA SER A 98 -0.86 -1.87 -13.54
C SER A 98 -2.23 -2.47 -13.24
N PRO A 99 -2.56 -3.63 -13.84
CA PRO A 99 -3.79 -4.33 -13.50
C PRO A 99 -3.80 -4.80 -12.03
N ASN A 100 -2.64 -4.98 -11.41
CA ASN A 100 -2.55 -5.39 -9.99
C ASN A 100 -3.06 -4.30 -9.05
N ALA A 101 -3.12 -3.03 -9.47
CA ALA A 101 -3.70 -1.95 -8.66
C ALA A 101 -5.18 -2.20 -8.33
N LEU A 102 -5.88 -2.99 -9.14
CA LEU A 102 -7.27 -3.39 -8.89
C LEU A 102 -7.42 -4.22 -7.61
N GLU A 103 -6.35 -4.84 -7.10
CA GLU A 103 -6.35 -5.53 -5.80
C GLU A 103 -6.66 -4.57 -4.63
N GLU A 104 -6.44 -3.26 -4.84
CA GLU A 104 -6.74 -2.21 -3.89
C GLU A 104 -8.17 -1.63 -4.06
N SER A 105 -9.01 -2.28 -4.89
CA SER A 105 -10.46 -2.02 -4.94
C SER A 105 -11.08 -2.55 -3.65
N LEU A 106 -10.90 -1.79 -2.57
CA LEU A 106 -11.31 -2.16 -1.23
C LEU A 106 -12.85 -2.06 -1.13
N HIS A 107 -13.49 -3.11 -0.62
CA HIS A 107 -14.81 -2.97 -0.01
C HIS A 107 -14.60 -2.35 1.37
N PHE A 108 -14.65 -1.02 1.44
CA PHE A 108 -14.63 -0.34 2.72
C PHE A 108 -15.89 -0.72 3.49
N GLU A 109 -15.73 -1.40 4.64
CA GLU A 109 -16.83 -1.60 5.57
C GLU A 109 -17.25 -0.23 6.13
N ASP A 110 -18.56 0.00 6.15
CA ASP A 110 -19.16 1.25 6.60
C ASP A 110 -18.70 1.58 8.03
N GLY A 111 -18.10 2.75 8.23
CA GLY A 111 -17.53 3.17 9.53
C GLY A 111 -16.01 3.02 9.71
N LEU A 112 -15.24 2.69 8.65
CA LEU A 112 -13.77 2.76 8.68
C LEU A 112 -13.28 4.20 8.88
N SER A 113 -13.00 4.58 10.13
CA SER A 113 -12.22 5.77 10.43
C SER A 113 -10.75 5.52 10.10
N ILE A 114 -10.13 6.39 9.32
CA ILE A 114 -8.67 6.51 9.32
C ILE A 114 -8.27 6.84 10.76
N GLU A 115 -7.67 5.88 11.47
CA GLU A 115 -7.24 6.09 12.86
C GLU A 115 -6.39 7.37 12.94
N GLU A 116 -6.61 8.20 13.98
CA GLU A 116 -5.81 9.40 14.22
C GLU A 116 -4.36 9.00 14.58
N GLY A 117 -3.55 8.77 13.55
CA GLY A 117 -2.17 8.29 13.67
C GLY A 117 -1.65 7.66 12.37
N GLY A 118 -0.33 7.60 12.20
CA GLY A 118 0.28 6.97 11.01
C GLY A 118 0.18 7.82 9.74
N LEU A 119 -0.10 7.18 8.61
CA LEU A 119 -0.14 7.80 7.29
C LEU A 119 -1.50 8.42 6.94
N GLY A 120 -2.36 8.67 7.94
CA GLY A 120 -3.67 9.29 7.76
C GLY A 120 -3.66 10.62 6.99
N LYS A 121 -2.55 11.37 7.08
CA LYS A 121 -2.33 12.61 6.31
C LYS A 121 -2.33 12.42 4.79
N TYR A 122 -2.04 11.21 4.30
CA TYR A 122 -1.99 10.91 2.87
C TYR A 122 -3.38 10.68 2.27
N PHE A 123 -4.43 10.51 3.08
CA PHE A 123 -5.82 10.36 2.62
C PHE A 123 -6.46 11.70 2.29
N THR A 124 -5.75 12.49 1.47
CA THR A 124 -6.14 13.82 1.00
C THR A 124 -5.69 13.98 -0.45
N GLU A 125 -6.23 14.96 -1.16
CA GLU A 125 -5.80 15.29 -2.53
C GLU A 125 -4.28 15.55 -2.62
N SER A 126 -3.73 16.32 -1.68
CA SER A 126 -2.30 16.60 -1.61
C SER A 126 -1.48 15.32 -1.33
N GLY A 127 -2.00 14.45 -0.46
CA GLY A 127 -1.40 13.15 -0.17
C GLY A 127 -1.34 12.24 -1.39
N LEU A 128 -2.43 12.16 -2.16
CA LEU A 128 -2.48 11.42 -3.42
C LEU A 128 -1.44 11.92 -4.43
N VAL A 129 -1.35 13.25 -4.61
CA VAL A 129 -0.34 13.86 -5.49
C VAL A 129 1.07 13.51 -5.02
N GLY A 130 1.35 13.61 -3.72
CA GLY A 130 2.65 13.25 -3.18
C GLY A 130 3.03 11.78 -3.42
N LEU A 131 2.09 10.85 -3.33
CA LEU A 131 2.32 9.43 -3.64
C LEU A 131 2.64 9.23 -5.13
N LEU A 132 1.92 9.90 -6.03
CA LEU A 132 2.15 9.87 -7.46
C LEU A 132 3.53 10.45 -7.83
N GLU A 133 3.94 11.54 -7.19
CA GLU A 133 5.27 12.14 -7.38
C GLU A 133 6.39 11.20 -6.91
N LEU A 134 6.20 10.49 -5.78
CA LEU A 134 7.13 9.46 -5.31
C LEU A 134 7.22 8.28 -6.28
N ALA A 135 6.09 7.82 -6.81
CA ALA A 135 6.04 6.76 -7.83
C ALA A 135 6.80 7.19 -9.09
N ALA A 136 6.48 8.37 -9.63
CA ALA A 136 7.14 8.91 -10.80
C ALA A 136 8.65 9.05 -10.58
N THR A 137 9.08 9.65 -9.46
CA THR A 137 10.50 9.81 -9.13
C THR A 137 11.22 8.46 -9.08
N SER A 138 10.58 7.43 -8.53
CA SER A 138 11.16 6.09 -8.48
C SER A 138 11.25 5.45 -9.88
N PHE A 139 10.27 5.63 -10.76
CA PHE A 139 10.34 5.12 -12.14
C PHE A 139 11.45 5.77 -13.00
N PHE A 140 11.93 6.95 -12.64
CA PHE A 140 12.95 7.70 -13.39
C PHE A 140 14.38 7.57 -12.83
N GLN A 141 14.61 6.71 -11.82
CA GLN A 141 15.95 6.36 -11.33
C GLN A 141 16.57 5.25 -12.17
#